data_AF-A0A226DAR9-F1
#
_entry.id   AF-A0A226DAR9-F1
#
_cell.length_a   1.000
_cell.length_b   1.000
_cell.length_c   1.000
_cell.angle_alpha   90.00
_cell.angle_beta   90.00
_cell.angle_gamma   90.00
#
_symmetry.space_group_name_H-M   'P 1'
#
loop_
_entity.id
_entity.type
_entity.pdbx_description
1 polymer ?
#
loop_
_entity_poly.entity_id
_entity_poly.type
_entity_poly.pdbx_seq_one_letter_code
_entity_poly.pdbx_strand_id
1 'polypeptide(L)'
;MCTILSAYVFWKEKRFSATSWLSLIAPLLDDSTPVPRSVENVTFYRYIFIAWGPVALLLTNCYSGLITTELSAPLKQTRPSRFEDLICRNSHLLKLPAKDGIAQVKKSQEFGRHLAYYKSPHFWLSTINPLASDDCYAMLSPPIIDHWGVKMYSLLFKFSKFDWIFDEPTWAKKGFVAEELLEVLLMNMSHSLIPSRLSKIKDKSNLSMTDMRELVEQDVTDCGKKRVFVSPLENMQAKFSGIGLLRDLWKTKGRDGTKSVEGKEPGGEG
;
A
#
# COMPACT_ATOMS: atom_id res chain seq x y z
N MET A 1 -26.71 -25.58 21.95
CA MET A 1 -25.89 -26.12 23.06
C MET A 1 -26.17 -25.43 24.38
N CYS A 2 -26.08 -24.09 24.46
CA CYS A 2 -26.27 -23.36 25.72
C CYS A 2 -27.64 -23.62 26.37
N THR A 3 -28.73 -23.62 25.61
CA THR A 3 -30.08 -23.91 26.12
C THR A 3 -30.22 -25.32 26.68
N ILE A 4 -29.61 -26.31 26.04
CA ILE A 4 -29.63 -27.73 26.47
C ILE A 4 -28.82 -27.91 27.76
N LEU A 5 -27.65 -27.27 27.86
CA LEU A 5 -26.83 -27.26 29.07
C LEU A 5 -27.53 -26.55 30.22
N SER A 6 -28.12 -25.38 29.98
CA SER A 6 -28.88 -24.65 30.99
C SER A 6 -30.09 -25.44 31.47
N ALA A 7 -30.83 -26.09 30.56
CA ALA A 7 -31.96 -26.95 30.91
C ALA A 7 -31.51 -28.18 31.72
N TYR A 8 -30.41 -28.82 31.33
CA TYR A 8 -29.86 -29.97 32.05
C TYR A 8 -29.38 -29.62 33.46
N VAL A 9 -28.63 -28.52 33.61
CA VAL A 9 -28.15 -28.04 34.92
C VAL A 9 -29.33 -27.61 35.80
N PHE A 10 -30.31 -26.90 35.22
CA PHE A 10 -31.53 -26.51 35.93
C PHE A 10 -32.32 -27.72 36.42
N TRP A 11 -32.46 -28.75 35.59
CA TRP A 11 -33.15 -29.99 35.95
C TRP A 11 -32.45 -30.75 37.08
N LYS A 12 -31.11 -30.76 37.08
CA LYS A 12 -30.30 -31.54 38.02
C LYS A 12 -30.11 -30.84 39.37
N GLU A 13 -29.83 -29.54 39.39
CA GLU A 13 -29.48 -28.81 40.63
C GLU A 13 -30.62 -27.95 41.21
N LYS A 14 -31.75 -27.79 40.49
CA LYS A 14 -32.88 -26.91 40.86
C LYS A 14 -32.47 -25.45 41.16
N ARG A 15 -31.26 -25.04 40.78
CA ARG A 15 -30.73 -23.69 40.93
C ARG A 15 -30.20 -23.23 39.59
N PHE A 16 -30.55 -22.01 39.20
CA PHE A 16 -30.04 -21.39 38.00
C PHE A 16 -28.63 -20.88 38.28
N SER A 17 -27.61 -21.60 37.80
CA SER A 17 -26.22 -21.17 37.95
C SER A 17 -25.80 -20.44 36.69
N ALA A 18 -25.76 -19.10 36.75
CA ALA A 18 -25.16 -18.28 35.69
C ALA A 18 -23.67 -18.63 35.47
N THR A 19 -23.04 -19.43 36.34
CA THR A 19 -21.64 -19.82 36.20
C THR A 19 -21.42 -20.85 35.09
N SER A 20 -22.43 -21.62 34.70
CA SER A 20 -22.27 -22.72 33.73
C SER A 20 -22.05 -22.25 32.28
N TRP A 21 -22.56 -21.08 31.89
CA TRP A 21 -22.32 -20.55 30.53
C TRP A 21 -20.94 -19.90 30.40
N LEU A 22 -20.38 -19.36 31.49
CA LEU A 22 -19.04 -18.79 31.51
C LEU A 22 -17.97 -19.82 31.17
N SER A 23 -18.12 -21.08 31.61
CA SER A 23 -17.19 -22.15 31.28
C SER A 23 -17.15 -22.49 29.78
N LEU A 24 -18.21 -22.21 29.02
CA LEU A 24 -18.21 -22.37 27.56
C LEU A 24 -17.55 -21.20 26.84
N ILE A 25 -17.58 -20.01 27.44
CA ILE A 25 -16.99 -18.79 26.85
C ILE A 25 -15.52 -18.65 27.20
N ALA A 26 -15.08 -19.13 28.36
CA ALA A 26 -13.68 -19.01 28.78
C ALA A 26 -12.68 -19.50 27.70
N PRO A 27 -12.88 -20.66 27.03
CA PRO A 27 -12.01 -21.09 25.93
C PRO A 27 -11.97 -20.15 24.71
N LEU A 28 -13.02 -19.35 24.46
CA LEU A 28 -13.02 -18.34 23.39
C LEU A 28 -12.17 -17.12 23.74
N LEU A 29 -12.01 -16.84 25.03
CA LEU A 29 -11.19 -15.74 25.54
C LEU A 29 -9.75 -16.17 25.83
N ASP A 30 -9.40 -17.41 25.46
CA ASP A 30 -8.12 -18.04 25.82
C ASP A 30 -7.90 -18.09 27.35
N ASP A 31 -9.00 -18.13 28.11
CA ASP A 31 -9.01 -18.14 29.57
C ASP A 31 -9.50 -19.49 30.10
N SER A 32 -9.00 -19.89 31.27
CA SER A 32 -9.32 -21.17 31.90
C SER A 32 -10.07 -20.92 33.20
N THR A 33 -11.40 -20.96 33.16
CA THR A 33 -12.19 -20.94 34.39
C THR A 33 -12.17 -22.31 35.07
N PRO A 34 -11.95 -22.41 36.38
CA PRO A 34 -11.99 -23.67 37.10
C PRO A 34 -13.40 -24.28 37.01
N VAL A 35 -13.49 -25.50 36.48
CA VAL A 35 -14.75 -26.25 36.40
C VAL A 35 -15.11 -26.76 37.80
N PRO A 36 -16.35 -26.58 38.27
CA PRO A 36 -16.78 -27.13 39.55
C PRO A 36 -16.63 -28.66 39.58
N ARG A 37 -16.00 -29.20 40.63
CA ARG A 37 -15.72 -30.64 40.80
C ARG A 37 -16.96 -31.54 40.68
N SER A 38 -18.16 -31.01 40.97
CA SER A 38 -19.42 -31.73 40.85
C SER A 38 -19.81 -32.06 39.40
N VAL A 39 -19.29 -31.30 38.43
CA VAL A 39 -19.66 -31.41 37.00
C VAL A 39 -18.54 -32.10 36.20
N GLU A 40 -17.31 -32.08 36.69
CA GLU A 40 -16.11 -32.62 36.05
C GLU A 40 -16.23 -34.12 35.69
N ASN A 41 -16.93 -34.90 36.54
CA ASN A 41 -17.08 -36.35 36.35
C ASN A 41 -18.29 -36.75 35.49
N VAL A 42 -19.05 -35.80 34.94
CA VAL A 42 -20.23 -36.12 34.13
C VAL A 42 -19.81 -36.36 32.68
N THR A 43 -20.04 -37.57 32.16
CA THR A 43 -19.67 -38.00 30.79
C THR A 43 -20.22 -37.06 29.72
N PHE A 44 -21.44 -36.56 29.91
CA PHE A 44 -22.07 -35.60 29.00
C PHE A 44 -21.27 -34.29 28.85
N TYR A 45 -20.73 -33.76 29.95
CA TYR A 45 -19.94 -32.52 29.94
C TYR A 45 -18.63 -32.71 29.17
N ARG A 46 -18.00 -33.89 29.31
CA ARG A 46 -16.78 -34.24 28.56
C ARG A 46 -17.03 -34.26 27.05
N TYR A 47 -18.12 -34.87 26.58
CA TYR A 47 -18.44 -34.88 25.14
C TYR A 47 -18.66 -33.47 24.59
N ILE A 48 -19.32 -32.59 25.35
CA ILE A 48 -19.50 -31.19 24.95
C ILE A 48 -18.15 -30.49 24.84
N PHE A 49 -17.27 -30.60 25.83
CA PHE A 49 -15.95 -29.95 25.79
C PHE A 49 -15.05 -30.49 24.70
N ILE A 50 -15.09 -31.80 24.43
CA ILE A 50 -14.33 -32.42 23.34
C ILE A 50 -14.81 -31.90 21.98
N ALA A 51 -16.12 -31.74 21.79
CA ALA A 51 -16.68 -31.18 20.56
C ALA A 51 -16.49 -29.66 20.45
N TRP A 52 -16.59 -28.93 21.57
CA TRP A 52 -16.52 -27.48 21.63
C TRP A 52 -15.09 -26.95 21.56
N GLY A 53 -14.12 -27.66 22.13
CA GLY A 53 -12.71 -27.25 22.18
C GLY A 53 -12.12 -26.92 20.80
N PRO A 54 -12.22 -27.82 19.80
CA PRO A 54 -11.75 -27.53 18.44
C PRO A 54 -12.46 -26.34 17.79
N VAL A 55 -13.76 -26.15 18.05
CA VAL A 55 -14.54 -25.02 17.53
C VAL A 55 -14.07 -23.71 18.15
N ALA A 56 -13.87 -23.67 19.46
CA ALA A 56 -13.35 -22.50 20.17
C ALA A 56 -11.94 -22.15 19.67
N LEU A 57 -11.04 -23.14 19.57
CA LEU A 57 -9.68 -22.94 19.07
C LEU A 57 -9.66 -22.41 17.64
N LEU A 58 -10.52 -22.94 16.76
CA LEU A 58 -10.66 -22.45 15.39
C LEU A 58 -11.15 -20.99 15.37
N LEU A 59 -12.19 -20.67 16.15
CA LEU A 59 -12.74 -19.32 16.24
C LEU A 59 -11.73 -18.31 16.78
N THR A 60 -11.02 -18.64 17.86
CA THR A 60 -10.00 -17.76 18.45
C THR A 60 -8.86 -17.54 17.47
N ASN A 61 -8.37 -18.57 16.79
CA ASN A 61 -7.32 -18.43 15.78
C ASN A 61 -7.77 -17.62 14.56
N CYS A 62 -8.99 -17.85 14.05
CA CYS A 62 -9.54 -17.07 12.94
C CYS A 62 -9.76 -15.60 13.33
N TYR A 63 -10.25 -15.33 14.54
CA TYR A 63 -10.49 -13.99 15.04
C TYR A 63 -9.18 -13.23 15.26
N SER A 64 -8.20 -13.86 15.92
CA SER A 64 -6.86 -13.29 16.09
C SER A 64 -6.18 -13.07 14.74
N GLY A 65 -6.34 -13.99 13.78
CA GLY A 65 -5.89 -13.82 12.41
C GLY A 65 -6.54 -12.60 11.75
N LEU A 66 -7.88 -12.48 11.81
CA LEU A 66 -8.63 -11.37 11.24
C LEU A 66 -8.23 -10.02 11.85
N ILE A 67 -8.18 -9.93 13.19
CA ILE A 67 -7.73 -8.73 13.88
C ILE A 67 -6.30 -8.39 13.54
N THR A 68 -5.40 -9.37 13.48
CA THR A 68 -4.01 -9.12 13.09
C THR A 68 -3.93 -8.61 11.65
N THR A 69 -4.75 -9.16 10.73
CA THR A 69 -4.83 -8.66 9.35
C THR A 69 -5.42 -7.27 9.25
N GLU A 70 -6.40 -6.90 10.08
CA GLU A 70 -7.02 -5.56 10.08
C GLU A 70 -6.14 -4.52 10.79
N LEU A 71 -5.45 -4.88 11.87
CA LEU A 71 -4.47 -4.03 12.54
C LEU A 71 -3.19 -3.84 11.71
N SER A 72 -2.85 -4.84 10.89
CA SER A 72 -1.77 -4.72 9.90
C SER A 72 -2.26 -4.14 8.57
N ALA A 73 -3.57 -4.04 8.36
CA ALA A 73 -4.12 -3.39 7.19
C ALA A 73 -3.98 -1.88 7.42
N PRO A 74 -3.28 -1.16 6.53
CA PRO A 74 -3.23 0.29 6.63
C PRO A 74 -4.67 0.81 6.64
N LEU A 75 -4.98 1.63 7.66
CA LEU A 75 -6.24 2.35 7.88
C LEU A 75 -6.80 2.84 6.53
N LYS A 76 -8.15 2.92 6.36
CA LYS A 76 -8.92 3.32 5.14
C LYS A 76 -8.49 4.64 4.46
N GLN A 77 -7.22 4.79 4.16
CA GLN A 77 -6.64 5.74 3.26
C GLN A 77 -6.91 5.16 1.88
N THR A 78 -7.36 5.99 0.96
CA THR A 78 -7.49 5.63 -0.46
C THR A 78 -6.18 5.01 -0.92
N ARG A 79 -6.14 3.68 -1.00
CA ARG A 79 -5.00 2.96 -1.52
C ARG A 79 -4.98 3.23 -3.03
N PRO A 80 -3.89 3.79 -3.59
CA PRO A 80 -3.80 3.96 -5.02
C PRO A 80 -3.91 2.56 -5.66
N SER A 81 -4.91 2.40 -6.51
CA SER A 81 -5.19 1.15 -7.21
C SER A 81 -4.38 1.05 -8.50
N ARG A 82 -4.06 2.22 -9.08
CA ARG A 82 -3.28 2.35 -10.30
C ARG A 82 -2.24 3.47 -10.14
N PHE A 83 -1.24 3.51 -11.03
CA PHE A 83 -0.20 4.55 -10.99
C PHE A 83 -0.76 5.94 -11.30
N GLU A 84 -1.83 5.98 -12.09
CA GLU A 84 -2.57 7.19 -12.42
C GLU A 84 -3.19 7.85 -11.18
N ASP A 85 -3.51 7.07 -10.15
CA ASP A 85 -4.03 7.55 -8.86
C ASP A 85 -2.95 8.28 -8.04
N LEU A 86 -1.67 8.08 -8.38
CA LEU A 86 -0.55 8.76 -7.72
C LEU A 86 -0.36 10.18 -8.24
N ILE A 87 -0.92 10.55 -9.40
CA ILE A 87 -0.75 11.89 -9.96
C ILE A 87 -1.50 12.91 -9.11
N CYS A 88 -0.78 13.86 -8.54
CA CYS A 88 -1.42 14.86 -7.68
C CYS A 88 -2.16 15.96 -8.46
N ARG A 89 -1.60 16.43 -9.57
CA ARG A 89 -2.16 17.51 -10.39
C ARG A 89 -2.21 17.09 -11.85
N ASN A 90 -3.22 17.59 -12.56
CA ASN A 90 -3.37 17.38 -14.00
C ASN A 90 -3.58 15.91 -14.42
N SER A 91 -4.14 15.08 -13.55
CA SER A 91 -4.49 13.68 -13.86
C SER A 91 -5.47 13.54 -15.03
N HIS A 92 -6.28 14.57 -15.29
CA HIS A 92 -7.18 14.62 -16.44
C HIS A 92 -6.44 14.61 -17.79
N LEU A 93 -5.16 15.02 -17.83
CA LEU A 93 -4.38 15.03 -19.07
C LEU A 93 -4.08 13.63 -19.61
N LEU A 94 -4.11 12.61 -18.76
CA LEU A 94 -4.01 11.21 -19.20
C LEU A 94 -5.20 10.73 -20.01
N LYS A 95 -6.36 11.40 -19.88
CA LYS A 95 -7.57 11.06 -20.65
C LYS A 95 -7.57 11.68 -22.05
N LEU A 96 -6.68 12.64 -22.29
CA LEU A 96 -6.54 13.28 -23.59
C LEU A 96 -5.69 12.40 -24.50
N PRO A 97 -5.87 12.51 -25.83
CA PRO A 97 -4.88 12.00 -26.77
C PRO A 97 -3.50 12.55 -26.39
N ALA A 98 -2.46 11.71 -26.41
CA ALA A 98 -1.14 12.09 -25.90
C ALA A 98 -0.64 13.42 -26.48
N LYS A 99 -0.85 13.65 -27.78
CA LYS A 99 -0.49 14.90 -28.47
C LYS A 99 -1.11 16.15 -27.82
N ASP A 100 -2.38 16.07 -27.44
CA ASP A 100 -3.11 17.20 -26.84
C ASP A 100 -2.76 17.38 -25.37
N GLY A 101 -2.57 16.27 -24.63
CA GLY A 101 -2.10 16.29 -23.25
C GLY A 101 -0.79 17.06 -23.11
N ILE A 102 0.17 16.82 -24.01
CA ILE A 102 1.47 17.48 -24.02
C ILE A 102 1.35 18.98 -24.29
N ALA A 103 0.55 19.36 -25.28
CA ALA A 103 0.32 20.76 -25.59
C ALA A 103 -0.29 21.50 -24.39
N GLN A 104 -1.17 20.83 -23.63
CA GLN A 104 -1.73 21.38 -22.39
C GLN A 104 -0.72 21.41 -21.24
N VAL A 105 0.10 20.36 -21.05
CA VAL A 105 1.20 20.37 -20.07
C VAL A 105 2.12 21.56 -20.35
N LYS A 106 2.51 21.79 -21.61
CA LYS A 106 3.36 22.93 -22.02
C LYS A 106 2.73 24.27 -21.70
N LYS A 107 1.43 24.41 -21.94
CA LYS A 107 0.68 25.65 -21.64
C LYS A 107 0.49 25.88 -20.14
N SER A 108 0.59 24.83 -19.33
CA SER A 108 0.51 25.01 -17.88
C SER A 108 1.71 25.82 -17.40
N GLN A 109 1.42 26.97 -16.77
CA GLN A 109 2.46 27.83 -16.19
C GLN A 109 3.29 27.08 -15.14
N GLU A 110 2.71 26.03 -14.55
CA GLU A 110 3.39 25.14 -13.62
C GLU A 110 4.54 24.38 -14.31
N PHE A 111 4.36 23.87 -15.52
CA PHE A 111 5.38 23.07 -16.19
C PHE A 111 6.69 23.83 -16.45
N GLY A 112 6.61 25.11 -16.84
CA GLY A 112 7.80 25.96 -16.98
C GLY A 112 8.58 26.13 -15.68
N ARG A 113 7.87 26.31 -14.55
CA ARG A 113 8.50 26.38 -13.21
C ARG A 113 9.08 25.03 -12.78
N HIS A 114 8.41 23.92 -13.10
CA HIS A 114 8.93 22.57 -12.89
C HIS A 114 10.26 22.40 -13.62
N LEU A 115 10.27 22.76 -14.90
CA LEU A 115 11.45 22.66 -15.74
C LEU A 115 12.63 23.47 -15.16
N ALA A 116 12.36 24.71 -14.75
CA ALA A 116 13.37 25.59 -14.16
C ALA A 116 13.92 25.04 -12.83
N TYR A 117 13.08 24.43 -12.00
CA TYR A 117 13.48 23.83 -10.73
C TYR A 117 14.42 22.63 -10.93
N TYR A 118 14.07 21.69 -11.82
CA TYR A 118 14.92 20.51 -12.09
C TYR A 118 16.23 20.88 -12.79
N LYS A 119 16.24 21.96 -13.60
CA LYS A 119 17.47 22.52 -14.17
C LYS A 119 18.35 23.25 -13.14
N SER A 120 17.82 23.57 -11.97
CA SER A 120 18.58 24.29 -10.95
C SER A 120 19.64 23.38 -10.33
N PRO A 121 20.91 23.82 -10.19
CA PRO A 121 21.93 23.10 -9.43
C PRO A 121 21.48 22.84 -7.98
N HIS A 122 20.62 23.71 -7.45
CA HIS A 122 20.04 23.55 -6.12
C HIS A 122 19.18 22.31 -6.00
N PHE A 123 18.56 21.80 -7.06
CA PHE A 123 17.76 20.58 -6.96
C PHE A 123 18.62 19.39 -6.51
N TRP A 124 19.81 19.25 -7.11
CA TRP A 124 20.77 18.18 -6.78
C TRP A 124 21.34 18.28 -5.37
N LEU A 125 21.43 19.51 -4.84
CA LEU A 125 21.96 19.80 -3.51
C LEU A 125 20.86 19.88 -2.45
N SER A 126 19.61 20.10 -2.84
CA SER A 126 18.53 20.35 -1.91
C SER A 126 17.96 19.04 -1.39
N THR A 127 17.97 18.95 -0.07
CA THR A 127 17.38 17.82 0.65
C THR A 127 15.93 18.07 1.00
N ILE A 128 15.39 19.19 0.56
CA ILE A 128 14.02 19.63 0.80
C ILE A 128 13.43 20.02 -0.55
N ASN A 129 12.27 19.47 -0.86
CA ASN A 129 11.45 19.99 -1.93
C ASN A 129 10.48 21.02 -1.33
N PRO A 130 10.72 22.33 -1.47
CA PRO A 130 9.86 23.36 -0.89
C PRO A 130 8.48 23.44 -1.57
N LEU A 131 8.32 22.76 -2.71
CA LEU A 131 7.10 22.74 -3.50
C LEU A 131 6.28 21.47 -3.27
N ALA A 132 6.77 20.55 -2.43
CA ALA A 132 6.02 19.37 -2.04
C ALA A 132 4.77 19.77 -1.25
N SER A 133 3.64 19.14 -1.59
CA SER A 133 2.37 19.36 -0.92
C SER A 133 2.02 18.13 -0.07
N ASP A 134 1.50 18.37 1.14
CA ASP A 134 1.04 17.31 2.04
C ASP A 134 -0.22 16.60 1.51
N ASP A 135 -0.93 17.20 0.55
CA ASP A 135 -2.09 16.60 -0.10
C ASP A 135 -1.71 15.53 -1.14
N CYS A 136 -0.45 15.54 -1.60
CA CYS A 136 0.09 14.65 -2.62
C CYS A 136 0.81 13.44 -2.00
N TYR A 137 0.91 12.35 -2.76
CA TYR A 137 1.77 11.24 -2.35
C TYR A 137 3.25 11.65 -2.40
N ALA A 138 4.01 11.33 -1.37
CA ALA A 138 5.46 11.25 -1.49
C ALA A 138 5.83 9.93 -2.17
N MET A 139 6.61 10.01 -3.24
CA MET A 139 7.11 8.85 -3.97
C MET A 139 8.55 8.58 -3.55
N LEU A 140 8.69 7.69 -2.58
CA LEU A 140 9.97 7.26 -2.06
C LEU A 140 10.50 6.11 -2.90
N SER A 141 11.82 5.96 -2.96
CA SER A 141 12.45 4.92 -3.77
C SER A 141 13.71 4.41 -3.09
N PRO A 142 14.23 3.22 -3.44
CA PRO A 142 15.41 2.68 -2.77
C PRO A 142 16.62 3.59 -3.02
N PRO A 143 17.51 3.75 -2.02
CA PRO A 143 18.78 4.39 -2.26
C PRO A 143 19.63 3.55 -3.22
N ILE A 144 20.36 4.23 -4.07
CA ILE A 144 21.35 3.69 -5.00
C ILE A 144 22.66 4.45 -4.84
N ILE A 145 23.74 3.85 -5.32
CA ILE A 145 25.02 4.51 -5.50
C ILE A 145 25.18 4.66 -7.01
N ASP A 146 25.40 5.87 -7.50
CA ASP A 146 25.67 6.07 -8.92
C ASP A 146 27.10 5.63 -9.28
N HIS A 147 27.46 5.79 -10.56
CA HIS A 147 28.78 5.43 -11.05
C HIS A 147 29.91 6.31 -10.50
N TRP A 148 29.61 7.46 -9.89
CA TRP A 148 30.56 8.35 -9.23
C TRP A 148 30.65 8.11 -7.72
N GLY A 149 29.93 7.13 -7.18
CA GLY A 149 29.87 6.88 -5.74
C GLY A 149 28.91 7.79 -4.98
N VAL A 150 28.11 8.62 -5.68
CA VAL A 150 27.13 9.53 -5.07
C VAL A 150 25.89 8.72 -4.69
N LYS A 151 25.51 8.83 -3.41
CA LYS A 151 24.31 8.18 -2.88
C LYS A 151 23.08 9.03 -3.20
N MET A 152 22.07 8.43 -3.82
CA MET A 152 20.82 9.10 -4.16
C MET A 152 19.66 8.12 -4.20
N TYR A 153 18.43 8.59 -4.33
CA TYR A 153 17.25 7.73 -4.47
C TYR A 153 17.01 7.37 -5.94
N SER A 154 16.63 6.13 -6.24
CA SER A 154 16.59 5.62 -7.62
C SER A 154 15.64 6.38 -8.53
N LEU A 155 14.51 6.86 -8.01
CA LEU A 155 13.55 7.66 -8.78
C LEU A 155 14.12 9.03 -9.16
N LEU A 156 14.83 9.67 -8.22
CA LEU A 156 15.56 10.93 -8.49
C LEU A 156 16.62 10.73 -9.56
N PHE A 157 17.37 9.62 -9.49
CA PHE A 157 18.35 9.28 -10.53
C PHE A 157 17.70 8.98 -11.88
N LYS A 158 16.53 8.33 -11.90
CA LYS A 158 15.80 8.11 -13.15
C LYS A 158 15.40 9.46 -13.75
N PHE A 159 14.89 10.38 -12.92
CA PHE A 159 14.51 11.74 -13.32
C PHE A 159 15.70 12.60 -13.77
N SER A 160 16.90 12.36 -13.23
CA SER A 160 18.12 13.03 -13.72
C SER A 160 18.44 12.69 -15.17
N LYS A 161 18.16 11.45 -15.59
CA LYS A 161 18.43 11.00 -16.96
C LYS A 161 17.41 11.48 -17.98
N PHE A 162 16.34 12.14 -17.54
CA PHE A 162 15.36 12.75 -18.43
C PHE A 162 15.82 14.10 -19.00
N ASP A 163 17.13 14.35 -19.08
CA ASP A 163 17.74 15.50 -19.77
C ASP A 163 17.11 15.79 -21.15
N TRP A 164 16.69 14.76 -21.88
CA TRP A 164 16.01 14.92 -23.17
C TRP A 164 14.62 15.59 -23.08
N ILE A 165 13.88 15.43 -21.98
CA ILE A 165 12.61 16.15 -21.75
C ILE A 165 12.87 17.65 -21.64
N PHE A 166 14.06 18.01 -21.18
CA PHE A 166 14.48 19.40 -21.00
C PHE A 166 14.98 20.06 -22.28
N ASP A 167 15.15 19.29 -23.36
CA ASP A 167 15.57 19.74 -24.69
C ASP A 167 14.34 19.93 -25.60
N GLU A 168 13.76 21.13 -25.56
CA GLU A 168 12.55 21.55 -26.30
C GLU A 168 12.43 21.05 -27.76
N PRO A 169 13.50 21.05 -28.59
CA PRO A 169 13.41 20.66 -30.00
C PRO A 169 13.09 19.17 -30.22
N THR A 170 13.47 18.29 -29.30
CA THR A 170 13.39 16.84 -29.51
C THR A 170 12.00 16.29 -29.23
N TRP A 171 11.38 16.64 -28.09
CA TRP A 171 10.04 16.17 -27.74
C TRP A 171 8.92 16.87 -28.51
N ALA A 172 9.11 18.13 -28.91
CA ALA A 172 8.15 18.83 -29.77
C ALA A 172 7.93 18.13 -31.13
N LYS A 173 8.96 17.43 -31.63
CA LYS A 173 8.90 16.68 -32.89
C LYS A 173 8.38 15.25 -32.71
N LYS A 174 8.81 14.58 -31.63
CA LYS A 174 8.53 13.16 -31.41
C LYS A 174 7.18 12.89 -30.75
N GLY A 175 6.68 13.86 -29.97
CA GLY A 175 5.57 13.63 -29.04
C GLY A 175 5.98 12.69 -27.90
N PHE A 176 5.04 12.42 -27.00
CA PHE A 176 5.19 11.45 -25.93
C PHE A 176 4.23 10.27 -26.16
N VAL A 177 4.65 9.07 -25.80
CA VAL A 177 3.71 7.96 -25.58
C VAL A 177 3.02 8.12 -24.22
N ALA A 178 1.90 7.41 -24.01
CA ALA A 178 1.08 7.57 -22.79
C ALA A 178 1.88 7.29 -21.51
N GLU A 179 2.81 6.33 -21.56
CA GLU A 179 3.70 5.96 -20.47
C GLU A 179 4.68 7.09 -20.12
N GLU A 180 5.25 7.75 -21.12
CA GLU A 180 6.16 8.87 -20.88
C GLU A 180 5.41 10.09 -20.35
N LEU A 181 4.17 10.34 -20.82
CA LEU A 181 3.30 11.39 -20.27
C LEU A 181 2.97 11.11 -18.80
N LEU A 182 2.66 9.85 -18.45
CA LEU A 182 2.46 9.43 -17.06
C LEU A 182 3.70 9.71 -16.22
N GLU A 183 4.89 9.34 -16.70
CA GLU A 183 6.15 9.61 -15.98
C GLU A 183 6.39 11.12 -15.78
N VAL A 184 6.11 11.95 -16.78
CA VAL A 184 6.18 13.42 -16.66
C VAL A 184 5.22 13.96 -15.61
N LEU A 185 3.99 13.42 -15.55
CA LEU A 185 3.01 13.84 -14.55
C LEU A 185 3.40 13.37 -13.14
N LEU A 186 4.06 12.22 -12.99
CA LEU A 186 4.63 11.75 -11.73
C LEU A 186 5.87 12.56 -11.31
N MET A 187 6.58 13.18 -12.26
CA MET A 187 7.65 14.16 -11.98
C MET A 187 7.13 15.51 -11.48
N ASN A 188 5.85 15.64 -11.12
CA ASN A 188 5.34 16.87 -10.54
C ASN A 188 6.02 17.16 -9.18
N MET A 189 6.52 18.39 -8.99
CA MET A 189 7.20 18.82 -7.78
C MET A 189 6.29 18.85 -6.55
N SER A 190 4.98 18.75 -6.73
CA SER A 190 4.06 18.57 -5.60
C SER A 190 4.31 17.23 -4.90
N HIS A 191 4.96 16.27 -5.57
CA HIS A 191 5.43 15.03 -4.96
C HIS A 191 6.75 15.22 -4.22
N SER A 192 6.79 14.75 -2.98
CA SER A 192 8.05 14.62 -2.26
C SER A 192 8.76 13.33 -2.70
N LEU A 193 10.02 13.44 -3.12
CA LEU A 193 10.85 12.31 -3.57
C LEU A 193 11.91 11.90 -2.54
N ILE A 194 11.92 12.58 -1.40
CA ILE A 194 12.95 12.50 -0.37
C ILE A 194 12.25 12.17 0.96
N PRO A 195 12.80 11.26 1.78
CA PRO A 195 12.29 11.00 3.11
C PRO A 195 12.23 12.28 3.95
N SER A 196 11.10 12.52 4.60
CA SER A 196 10.80 13.72 5.36
C SER A 196 11.81 13.99 6.48
N ARG A 197 12.32 12.90 7.08
CA ARG A 197 13.31 12.92 8.17
C ARG A 197 14.72 13.31 7.70
N LEU A 198 15.03 13.16 6.40
CA LEU A 198 16.35 13.51 5.86
C LEU A 198 16.65 15.00 6.02
N SER A 199 15.62 15.85 5.96
CA SER A 199 15.75 17.31 6.13
C SER A 199 16.30 17.71 7.50
N LYS A 200 16.07 16.87 8.52
CA LYS A 200 16.48 17.12 9.92
C LYS A 200 17.92 16.72 10.21
N ILE A 201 18.56 15.96 9.31
CA ILE A 201 19.92 15.46 9.49
C ILE A 201 20.90 16.55 9.05
N LYS A 202 21.78 16.97 9.98
CA LYS A 202 22.78 18.03 9.75
C LYS A 202 23.91 17.56 8.84
N ASP A 203 24.45 16.37 9.12
CA ASP A 203 25.57 15.79 8.38
C ASP A 203 25.07 14.65 7.48
N LYS A 204 24.85 14.97 6.21
CA LYS A 204 24.30 14.03 5.22
C LYS A 204 25.40 13.27 4.47
N SER A 205 26.62 13.80 4.45
CA SER A 205 27.79 13.14 3.85
C SER A 205 28.08 11.79 4.48
N ASN A 206 27.85 11.69 5.79
CA ASN A 206 28.13 10.50 6.57
C ASN A 206 26.99 9.47 6.57
N LEU A 207 25.88 9.70 5.86
CA LEU A 207 24.77 8.76 5.86
C LEU A 207 25.15 7.46 5.14
N SER A 208 25.02 6.32 5.83
CA SER A 208 25.21 5.01 5.22
C SER A 208 24.05 4.65 4.29
N MET A 209 24.24 3.67 3.40
CA MET A 209 23.14 3.14 2.57
C MET A 209 22.04 2.48 3.41
N THR A 210 22.42 1.91 4.56
CA THR A 210 21.50 1.32 5.53
C THR A 210 20.65 2.42 6.16
N ASP A 211 21.26 3.53 6.56
CA ASP A 211 20.56 4.68 7.17
C ASP A 211 19.55 5.28 6.18
N MET A 212 19.95 5.47 4.90
CA MET A 212 19.06 5.98 3.86
C MET A 212 17.86 5.04 3.64
N ARG A 213 18.10 3.73 3.69
CA ARG A 213 17.03 2.72 3.56
C ARG A 213 16.10 2.78 4.76
N GLU A 214 16.64 2.85 5.96
CA GLU A 214 15.86 2.95 7.18
C GLU A 214 14.97 4.20 7.17
N LEU A 215 15.47 5.34 6.69
CA LEU A 215 14.67 6.56 6.53
C LEU A 215 13.49 6.36 5.57
N VAL A 216 13.70 5.64 4.46
CA VAL A 216 12.61 5.31 3.52
C VAL A 216 11.61 4.36 4.18
N GLU A 217 12.07 3.32 4.86
CA GLU A 217 11.21 2.35 5.54
C GLU A 217 10.38 3.01 6.65
N GLN A 218 10.99 3.87 7.45
CA GLN A 218 10.28 4.64 8.48
C GLN A 218 9.21 5.57 7.89
N ASP A 219 9.47 6.21 6.75
CA ASP A 219 8.47 7.07 6.11
C ASP A 219 7.37 6.25 5.41
N VAL A 220 7.69 5.12 4.79
CA VAL A 220 6.70 4.25 4.10
C VAL A 220 5.79 3.54 5.11
N THR A 221 6.29 3.23 6.30
CA THR A 221 5.51 2.61 7.38
C THR A 221 4.62 3.60 8.14
N ASP A 222 4.82 4.91 7.98
CA ASP A 222 3.93 5.96 8.50
C ASP A 222 2.62 6.02 7.69
N CYS A 223 1.69 5.13 8.03
CA CYS A 223 0.36 5.02 7.41
C CYS A 223 -0.52 6.26 7.63
N GLY A 224 -0.12 7.20 8.51
CA GLY A 224 -0.80 8.47 8.70
C GLY A 224 -0.58 9.44 7.54
N LYS A 225 0.42 9.19 6.69
CA LYS A 225 0.81 10.08 5.59
C LYS A 225 0.66 9.39 4.24
N LYS A 226 0.39 10.18 3.20
CA LYS A 226 0.34 9.69 1.81
C LYS A 226 1.76 9.42 1.32
N ARG A 227 2.27 8.21 1.57
CA ARG A 227 3.62 7.78 1.19
C ARG A 227 3.52 6.51 0.35
N VAL A 228 4.25 6.44 -0.74
CA VAL A 228 4.35 5.24 -1.57
C VAL A 228 5.80 4.91 -1.88
N PHE A 229 6.11 3.63 -1.89
CA PHE A 229 7.41 3.13 -2.29
C PHE A 229 7.38 2.72 -3.76
N VAL A 230 8.24 3.33 -4.57
CA VAL A 230 8.37 3.11 -6.01
C VAL A 230 9.74 2.49 -6.29
N SER A 231 9.74 1.35 -6.97
CA SER A 231 10.96 0.64 -7.36
C SER A 231 10.78 -0.02 -8.72
N PRO A 232 11.86 -0.16 -9.52
CA PRO A 232 11.86 -1.07 -10.65
C PRO A 232 11.44 -2.49 -10.23
N LEU A 233 10.70 -3.18 -11.10
CA LEU A 233 10.16 -4.52 -10.85
C LEU A 233 11.25 -5.53 -10.49
N GLU A 234 12.38 -5.47 -11.21
CA GLU A 234 13.55 -6.33 -11.03
C GLU A 234 14.10 -6.28 -9.60
N ASN A 235 14.05 -5.09 -8.98
CA ASN A 235 14.51 -4.87 -7.62
C ASN A 235 13.49 -5.27 -6.55
N MET A 236 12.20 -5.36 -6.90
CA MET A 236 11.16 -5.79 -5.95
C MET A 236 11.18 -7.30 -5.73
N GLN A 237 11.45 -8.09 -6.78
CA GLN A 237 11.44 -9.56 -6.68
C GLN A 237 12.58 -10.10 -5.81
N ALA A 238 13.74 -9.42 -5.79
CA ALA A 238 14.88 -9.83 -4.98
C ALA A 238 14.80 -9.37 -3.51
N LYS A 239 14.13 -8.25 -3.19
CA LYS A 239 14.16 -7.63 -1.85
C LYS A 239 12.93 -7.86 -0.97
N PHE A 240 11.77 -8.16 -1.56
CA PHE A 240 10.51 -8.36 -0.81
C PHE A 240 10.02 -9.82 -0.81
N SER A 241 10.93 -10.78 -0.98
CA SER A 241 10.60 -12.20 -0.83
C SER A 241 10.08 -12.56 0.57
N GLY A 242 10.37 -11.75 1.60
CA GLY A 242 9.89 -11.92 2.98
C GLY A 242 8.55 -11.24 3.32
N ILE A 243 8.05 -10.33 2.47
CA ILE A 243 6.75 -9.65 2.69
C ILE A 243 5.83 -10.05 1.53
N GLY A 244 5.12 -11.17 1.70
CA GLY A 244 4.26 -11.78 0.68
C GLY A 244 3.11 -10.92 0.15
N LEU A 245 2.92 -9.70 0.68
CA LEU A 245 1.74 -8.85 0.48
C LEU A 245 1.80 -7.95 -0.78
N LEU A 246 2.96 -7.78 -1.41
CA LEU A 246 3.11 -6.91 -2.61
C LEU A 246 3.10 -7.66 -3.94
N ARG A 247 3.13 -9.00 -3.92
CA ARG A 247 3.22 -9.84 -5.13
C ARG A 247 1.96 -9.81 -6.00
N ASP A 248 0.79 -9.61 -5.39
CA ASP A 248 -0.50 -9.83 -6.07
C ASP A 248 -1.02 -8.61 -6.83
N LEU A 249 -0.48 -7.40 -6.57
CA LEU A 249 -0.89 -6.20 -7.29
C LEU A 249 -0.39 -6.14 -8.74
N TRP A 250 0.64 -6.90 -9.10
CA TRP A 250 1.21 -6.88 -10.45
C TRP A 250 0.67 -7.98 -11.37
N LYS A 251 0.23 -9.12 -10.82
CA LYS A 251 -0.21 -10.26 -11.64
C LYS A 251 -1.56 -10.06 -12.32
N THR A 252 -2.43 -9.18 -11.81
CA THR A 252 -3.79 -9.01 -12.34
C THR A 252 -3.87 -8.18 -13.63
N LYS A 253 -2.82 -7.44 -14.01
CA LYS A 253 -2.83 -6.62 -15.24
C LYS A 253 -2.30 -7.35 -16.49
N GLY A 254 -1.78 -8.57 -16.35
CA GLY A 254 -1.09 -9.28 -17.44
C GLY A 254 -1.90 -10.32 -18.21
N ARG A 255 -3.17 -10.59 -17.87
CA ARG A 255 -3.89 -11.76 -18.44
C ARG A 255 -5.29 -11.53 -19.04
N ASP A 256 -5.99 -10.44 -18.74
CA ASP A 256 -7.41 -10.29 -19.16
C ASP A 256 -7.67 -9.27 -20.28
N GLY A 257 -6.67 -8.97 -21.10
CA GLY A 257 -6.79 -8.04 -22.22
C GLY A 257 -6.89 -8.72 -23.59
N THR A 258 -7.80 -9.68 -23.81
CA THR A 258 -8.23 -10.10 -25.17
C THR A 258 -9.43 -11.05 -25.13
N LYS A 259 -10.64 -10.49 -24.96
CA LYS A 259 -11.85 -11.04 -25.61
C LYS A 259 -12.71 -9.88 -26.07
N SER A 260 -12.57 -9.56 -27.35
CA SER A 260 -13.49 -8.71 -28.10
C SER A 260 -14.89 -9.33 -28.07
N VAL A 261 -15.86 -8.58 -27.57
CA VAL A 261 -17.29 -8.89 -27.73
C VAL A 261 -17.68 -8.36 -29.10
N GLU A 262 -17.83 -9.27 -30.05
CA GLU A 262 -18.39 -9.02 -31.38
C GLU A 262 -19.93 -8.93 -31.24
N GLY A 263 -20.43 -7.70 -31.10
CA GLY A 263 -21.85 -7.39 -31.05
C GLY A 263 -22.44 -7.39 -32.45
N LYS A 264 -23.25 -8.39 -32.75
CA LYS A 264 -24.01 -8.59 -33.99
C LYS A 264 -25.24 -7.67 -33.99
N GLU A 265 -25.35 -6.77 -34.96
CA GLU A 265 -26.57 -5.98 -35.23
C GLU A 265 -27.69 -6.89 -35.75
N PRO A 266 -28.95 -6.73 -35.28
CA PRO A 266 -30.10 -7.26 -35.99
C PRO A 266 -30.62 -6.23 -36.99
N GLY A 267 -30.75 -6.66 -38.24
CA GLY A 267 -31.33 -5.91 -39.34
C GLY A 267 -32.80 -5.53 -39.08
N GLY A 268 -33.14 -4.31 -39.49
CA GLY A 268 -34.52 -3.89 -39.70
C GLY A 268 -34.89 -4.12 -41.16
N GLU A 269 -35.89 -4.98 -41.39
CA GLU A 269 -36.65 -5.02 -42.64
C GLU A 269 -37.70 -3.90 -42.62
N GLY A 270 -37.78 -3.20 -43.74
CA GLY A 270 -38.82 -2.26 -44.14
C GLY A 270 -38.84 -2.19 -45.66
#